data_AF-A0A927IHM4-F1
#
_entry.id   AF-A0A927IHM4-F1
#
_cell.length_a   1.000
_cell.length_b   1.000
_cell.length_c   1.000
_cell.angle_alpha   90.00
_cell.angle_beta   90.00
_cell.angle_gamma   90.00
#
_symmetry.space_group_name_H-M   'P 1'
#
loop_
_entity.id
_entity.type
_entity.pdbx_description
1 polymer ?
#
loop_
_entity_poly.entity_id
_entity_poly.type
_entity_poly.pdbx_seq_one_letter_code
_entity_poly.pdbx_strand_id
1 'polypeptide(L)'
;MFLRCPITTLFIFALAISHTLVPIAVGQDNGQDIHFSVGSPQPNANLPASVPAPHGRLTLYADFPAANSGTVPLYLVNRTSERQRFESQDGDIYLKLEFQDDSGEWVRAQTHRFSFCGNSYLAVELPPGSHFAFHGYLPSQGVKANVRYKAYSDSPFASNIGIAHYREEDRKAAALDKLARRKLPPSLVRCFDFDKEHYDPDREQSFYNPGPDEILSALRLVSSYQESEYVRANVREYLNTVKKHEKAVRKQIAAFERILKAKWPEKPKLDALVSAAIEETDRSPTTAWPVLNDLLSGKIDPSISRIQKFEQAIAQKLESALIAAAPIQTEQASKLLLNHRFANENFEDSFFQKWIRSENDSLTQACANALSHRNKHQGLAAIGFELSPSQQLLVLCALASQGDPDTKNRRNPGSREERRFWQKCATEQPTQTVATLYNLGMYGDRNLFNLAIHDELREYLQQETLNPSAEVDGWEIGRVVSFVGAWKRREDVPLFQSLLDHPAAQKQLIYYPDSETPRFEQRRYRVREEASRILRNMGVSVPHNLVLNERVEIEPPVR
;
A
#
# COMPACT_ATOMS: atom_id res chain seq x y z
N MET A 1 -53.06 -2.71 31.41
CA MET A 1 -53.62 -3.97 30.89
C MET A 1 -52.98 -4.21 29.53
N PHE A 2 -52.16 -5.26 29.45
CA PHE A 2 -51.35 -5.79 28.32
C PHE A 2 -50.19 -4.95 27.71
N LEU A 3 -49.01 -5.25 28.26
CA LEU A 3 -47.64 -5.23 27.73
C LEU A 3 -47.45 -5.27 26.19
N ARG A 4 -46.46 -4.51 25.67
CA ARG A 4 -45.16 -5.01 25.14
C ARG A 4 -44.33 -3.92 24.43
N CYS A 5 -43.13 -3.67 24.94
CA CYS A 5 -41.90 -3.49 24.14
C CYS A 5 -41.32 -4.92 23.89
N PRO A 6 -40.24 -5.19 23.10
CA PRO A 6 -39.39 -4.35 22.23
C PRO A 6 -39.05 -5.05 20.87
N ILE A 7 -38.14 -4.48 20.05
CA ILE A 7 -36.88 -5.12 19.56
C ILE A 7 -36.35 -4.41 18.30
N THR A 8 -35.11 -3.94 18.46
CA THR A 8 -34.14 -3.48 17.47
C THR A 8 -33.76 -4.61 16.51
N THR A 9 -34.00 -4.44 15.21
CA THR A 9 -33.56 -5.40 14.19
C THR A 9 -32.08 -5.20 13.89
N LEU A 10 -31.25 -6.05 14.51
CA LEU A 10 -29.86 -6.29 14.12
C LEU A 10 -29.89 -7.27 12.92
N PHE A 11 -29.57 -6.79 11.72
CA PHE A 11 -29.39 -7.66 10.56
C PHE A 11 -28.05 -8.41 10.70
N ILE A 12 -28.11 -9.65 11.18
CA ILE A 12 -27.02 -10.62 11.04
C ILE A 12 -27.30 -11.42 9.77
N PHE A 13 -26.52 -11.17 8.71
CA PHE A 13 -26.41 -12.10 7.58
C PHE A 13 -25.62 -13.33 8.06
N ALA A 14 -26.32 -14.42 8.34
CA ALA A 14 -25.72 -15.75 8.42
C ALA A 14 -25.56 -16.30 6.99
N LEU A 15 -24.44 -15.98 6.36
CA LEU A 15 -24.00 -16.68 5.15
C LEU A 15 -23.35 -18.00 5.59
N ALA A 16 -24.14 -19.08 5.53
CA ALA A 16 -23.62 -20.44 5.60
C ALA A 16 -22.91 -20.75 4.28
N ILE A 17 -21.63 -20.38 4.18
CA ILE A 17 -20.76 -20.74 3.06
C ILE A 17 -20.30 -22.18 3.28
N SER A 18 -20.91 -23.09 2.52
CA SER A 18 -20.44 -24.46 2.36
C SER A 18 -19.13 -24.45 1.57
N HIS A 19 -18.01 -24.44 2.28
CA HIS A 19 -16.68 -24.63 1.71
C HIS A 19 -16.54 -26.03 1.10
N THR A 20 -16.55 -26.14 -0.23
CA THR A 20 -15.89 -27.24 -0.93
C THR A 20 -14.40 -26.96 -1.02
N LEU A 21 -13.74 -26.99 0.15
CA LEU A 21 -12.30 -27.18 0.21
C LEU A 21 -11.99 -28.49 -0.54
N VAL A 22 -10.94 -28.50 -1.36
CA VAL A 22 -10.16 -29.73 -1.58
C VAL A 22 -10.07 -30.40 -0.21
N PRO A 23 -10.44 -31.67 -0.03
CA PRO A 23 -10.34 -32.30 1.27
C PRO A 23 -8.87 -32.26 1.66
N ILE A 24 -8.49 -31.27 2.46
CA ILE A 24 -7.33 -31.29 3.31
C ILE A 24 -7.73 -32.33 4.35
N ALA A 25 -7.65 -33.60 3.96
CA ALA A 25 -7.65 -34.74 4.83
C ALA A 25 -6.32 -34.71 5.58
N VAL A 26 -6.17 -33.74 6.47
CA VAL A 26 -5.16 -33.74 7.53
C VAL A 26 -5.97 -33.86 8.81
N GLY A 27 -5.75 -34.97 9.50
CA GLY A 27 -6.60 -35.48 10.57
C GLY A 27 -7.12 -34.40 11.52
N GLN A 28 -8.44 -34.37 11.66
CA GLN A 28 -9.16 -33.70 12.74
C GLN A 28 -8.89 -34.43 14.06
N ASP A 29 -7.66 -34.35 14.54
CA ASP A 29 -7.35 -34.72 15.93
C ASP A 29 -6.87 -33.45 16.66
N ASN A 30 -7.86 -32.70 17.17
CA ASN A 30 -7.82 -31.76 18.29
C ASN A 30 -6.79 -30.60 18.30
N GLY A 31 -6.06 -30.33 17.22
CA GLY A 31 -5.11 -29.20 17.13
C GLY A 31 -5.65 -27.89 16.57
N GLN A 32 -6.94 -27.81 16.18
CA GLN A 32 -7.49 -26.68 15.41
C GLN A 32 -7.87 -25.43 16.21
N ASP A 33 -7.87 -25.49 17.55
CA ASP A 33 -8.31 -24.37 18.41
C ASP A 33 -7.20 -23.60 19.11
N ILE A 34 -5.93 -23.91 18.84
CA ILE A 34 -4.84 -23.17 19.48
C ILE A 34 -4.56 -21.90 18.70
N HIS A 35 -5.37 -20.88 18.97
CA HIS A 35 -5.09 -19.51 18.57
C HIS A 35 -4.02 -18.94 19.51
N PHE A 36 -2.78 -18.81 19.01
CA PHE A 36 -1.61 -18.44 19.81
C PHE A 36 -1.44 -16.92 19.91
N SER A 37 -2.45 -16.23 20.44
CA SER A 37 -2.28 -14.83 20.84
C SER A 37 -1.16 -14.73 21.88
N VAL A 38 -0.24 -13.78 21.72
CA VAL A 38 0.86 -13.57 22.68
C VAL A 38 0.38 -13.08 24.07
N GLY A 39 -0.90 -12.73 24.19
CA GLY A 39 -1.48 -12.24 25.44
C GLY A 39 -1.02 -10.83 25.81
N SER A 40 -1.18 -10.47 27.09
CA SER A 40 -0.74 -9.18 27.61
C SER A 40 0.73 -9.23 28.07
N PRO A 41 1.50 -8.15 27.93
CA PRO A 41 2.86 -8.08 28.48
C PRO A 41 2.87 -8.27 29.99
N GLN A 42 3.83 -9.03 30.50
CA GLN A 42 4.06 -9.27 31.93
C GLN A 42 5.43 -8.72 32.35
N PRO A 43 5.60 -8.25 33.61
CA PRO A 43 6.90 -7.81 34.10
C PRO A 43 7.93 -8.94 34.06
N ASN A 44 9.19 -8.63 33.69
CA ASN A 44 10.29 -9.61 33.70
C ASN A 44 10.59 -10.19 35.10
N ALA A 45 10.11 -9.56 36.17
CA ALA A 45 10.17 -10.12 37.52
C ALA A 45 9.37 -11.44 37.67
N ASN A 46 8.39 -11.67 36.79
CA ASN A 46 7.57 -12.89 36.76
C ASN A 46 8.13 -13.95 35.80
N LEU A 47 9.25 -13.69 35.13
CA LEU A 47 9.85 -14.62 34.18
C LEU A 47 10.39 -15.85 34.94
N PRO A 48 10.16 -17.10 34.48
CA PRO A 48 10.74 -18.27 35.12
C PRO A 48 12.27 -18.19 35.14
N ALA A 49 12.87 -18.60 36.26
CA ALA A 49 14.33 -18.51 36.46
C ALA A 49 15.14 -19.34 35.44
N SER A 50 14.52 -20.35 34.82
CA SER A 50 15.12 -21.17 33.75
C SER A 50 15.24 -20.45 32.41
N VAL A 51 14.51 -19.35 32.19
CA VAL A 51 14.46 -18.65 30.90
C VAL A 51 15.60 -17.63 30.80
N PRO A 52 16.57 -17.81 29.88
CA PRO A 52 17.66 -16.86 29.70
C PRO A 52 17.14 -15.54 29.12
N ALA A 53 17.55 -14.43 29.73
CA ALA A 53 17.16 -13.09 29.33
C ALA A 53 18.35 -12.10 29.40
N PRO A 54 19.32 -12.18 28.46
CA PRO A 54 20.49 -11.32 28.47
C PRO A 54 20.12 -9.84 28.44
N HIS A 55 20.85 -9.01 29.21
CA HIS A 55 20.64 -7.57 29.24
C HIS A 55 20.82 -6.94 27.85
N GLY A 56 19.96 -5.99 27.49
CA GLY A 56 20.04 -5.25 26.23
C GLY A 56 19.55 -6.00 25.00
N ARG A 57 18.88 -7.16 25.14
CA ARG A 57 18.44 -7.98 24.01
C ARG A 57 16.94 -8.26 24.01
N LEU A 58 16.37 -8.39 22.82
CA LEU A 58 15.09 -9.07 22.61
C LEU A 58 15.37 -10.57 22.45
N THR A 59 14.76 -11.41 23.27
CA THR A 59 15.04 -12.86 23.29
C THR A 59 13.73 -13.64 23.15
N LEU A 60 13.66 -14.53 22.16
CA LEU A 60 12.63 -15.56 22.09
C LEU A 60 13.21 -16.85 22.68
N TYR A 61 12.50 -17.49 23.60
CA TYR A 61 12.90 -18.73 24.22
C TYR A 61 11.76 -19.75 24.18
N ALA A 62 12.08 -20.99 23.82
CA ALA A 62 11.21 -22.14 23.82
C ALA A 62 11.66 -23.13 24.90
N ASP A 63 10.81 -23.36 25.90
CA ASP A 63 11.08 -24.23 27.03
C ASP A 63 10.73 -25.68 26.69
N PHE A 64 11.53 -26.30 25.82
CA PHE A 64 11.34 -27.69 25.39
C PHE A 64 11.26 -28.72 26.54
N PRO A 65 12.04 -28.59 27.63
CA PRO A 65 11.86 -29.44 28.82
C PRO A 65 10.46 -29.38 29.44
N ALA A 66 9.76 -28.25 29.29
CA ALA A 66 8.39 -28.05 29.77
C ALA A 66 7.33 -28.28 28.66
N ALA A 67 7.70 -28.84 27.51
CA ALA A 67 6.75 -29.17 26.46
C ALA A 67 5.76 -30.26 26.89
N ASN A 68 4.53 -30.19 26.39
CA ASN A 68 3.48 -31.18 26.64
C ASN A 68 2.87 -31.67 25.32
N SER A 69 1.85 -32.54 25.38
CA SER A 69 1.18 -33.11 24.20
C SER A 69 0.51 -32.02 23.36
N GLY A 70 1.24 -31.46 22.39
CA GLY A 70 0.72 -30.50 21.41
C GLY A 70 1.30 -29.09 21.51
N THR A 71 1.98 -28.75 22.62
CA THR A 71 2.50 -27.38 22.82
C THR A 71 3.83 -27.31 23.55
N VAL A 72 4.51 -26.16 23.42
CA VAL A 72 5.68 -25.78 24.21
C VAL A 72 5.52 -24.36 24.77
N PRO A 73 5.85 -24.10 26.04
CA PRO A 73 5.88 -22.73 26.55
C PRO A 73 6.91 -21.87 25.81
N LEU A 74 6.48 -20.68 25.36
CA LEU A 74 7.29 -19.69 24.68
C LEU A 74 7.31 -18.38 25.48
N TYR A 75 8.49 -17.75 25.50
CA TYR A 75 8.70 -16.46 26.15
C TYR A 75 9.39 -15.50 25.19
N LEU A 76 8.75 -14.36 24.90
CA LEU A 76 9.39 -13.26 24.16
C LEU A 76 9.73 -12.15 25.15
N VAL A 77 11.00 -12.03 25.50
CA VAL A 77 11.51 -11.18 26.58
C VAL A 77 12.17 -9.93 26.02
N ASN A 78 11.67 -8.74 26.38
CA ASN A 78 12.30 -7.47 26.04
C ASN A 78 13.18 -6.96 27.18
N ARG A 79 14.49 -7.12 27.03
CA ARG A 79 15.52 -6.53 27.91
C ARG A 79 16.24 -5.36 27.25
N THR A 80 15.73 -4.84 26.14
CA THR A 80 16.23 -3.61 25.51
C THR A 80 15.73 -2.37 26.26
N SER A 81 16.26 -1.20 25.92
CA SER A 81 15.77 0.10 26.41
C SER A 81 14.54 0.60 25.65
N GLU A 82 14.17 -0.06 24.56
CA GLU A 82 13.16 0.42 23.61
C GLU A 82 11.90 -0.45 23.63
N ARG A 83 10.75 0.20 23.39
CA ARG A 83 9.49 -0.51 23.18
C ARG A 83 9.57 -1.23 21.86
N GLN A 84 9.30 -2.53 21.87
CA GLN A 84 9.23 -3.32 20.65
C GLN A 84 7.79 -3.34 20.15
N ARG A 85 7.60 -3.20 18.85
CA ARG A 85 6.30 -3.24 18.19
C ARG A 85 6.30 -4.37 17.17
N PHE A 86 5.29 -5.22 17.23
CA PHE A 86 5.16 -6.37 16.35
C PHE A 86 3.86 -6.26 15.58
N GLU A 87 3.92 -6.45 14.27
CA GLU A 87 2.72 -6.75 13.50
C GLU A 87 2.11 -8.04 14.02
N SER A 88 0.79 -8.06 14.19
CA SER A 88 0.10 -9.25 14.63
C SER A 88 -1.23 -9.40 13.90
N GLN A 89 -1.71 -10.63 13.90
CA GLN A 89 -3.05 -10.98 13.47
C GLN A 89 -3.75 -11.71 14.61
N ASP A 90 -4.79 -11.10 15.16
CA ASP A 90 -5.48 -11.60 16.36
C ASP A 90 -4.51 -11.86 17.54
N GLY A 91 -3.39 -11.13 17.58
CA GLY A 91 -2.31 -11.32 18.55
C GLY A 91 -1.28 -12.41 18.21
N ASP A 92 -1.42 -13.16 17.11
CA ASP A 92 -0.32 -13.99 16.56
C ASP A 92 0.69 -13.08 15.87
N ILE A 93 1.91 -13.02 16.41
CA ILE A 93 3.05 -12.24 15.87
C ILE A 93 3.81 -12.98 14.77
N TYR A 94 3.11 -13.81 14.00
CA TYR A 94 3.63 -14.63 12.90
C TYR A 94 4.74 -15.61 13.33
N LEU A 95 4.66 -16.15 14.54
CA LEU A 95 5.61 -17.16 15.04
C LEU A 95 5.25 -18.53 14.50
N LYS A 96 6.20 -19.22 13.87
CA LYS A 96 5.97 -20.53 13.26
C LYS A 96 7.08 -21.51 13.60
N LEU A 97 6.70 -22.77 13.84
CA LEU A 97 7.62 -23.89 14.01
C LEU A 97 8.44 -24.10 12.72
N GLU A 98 9.74 -24.24 12.87
CA GLU A 98 10.69 -24.67 11.84
C GLU A 98 11.41 -25.93 12.31
N PHE A 99 11.78 -26.80 11.37
CA PHE A 99 12.73 -27.89 11.60
C PHE A 99 13.96 -27.68 10.74
N GLN A 100 15.08 -28.28 11.14
CA GLN A 100 16.31 -28.30 10.35
C GLN A 100 16.32 -29.56 9.48
N ASP A 101 16.44 -29.39 8.16
CA ASP A 101 16.53 -30.50 7.21
C ASP A 101 17.94 -31.11 7.15
N ASP A 102 18.10 -32.18 6.36
CA ASP A 102 19.37 -32.91 6.18
C ASP A 102 20.49 -32.04 5.59
N SER A 103 20.15 -30.92 4.93
CA SER A 103 21.11 -29.95 4.40
C SER A 103 21.52 -28.89 5.43
N GLY A 104 20.92 -28.91 6.61
CA GLY A 104 21.15 -27.95 7.69
C GLY A 104 20.28 -26.69 7.57
N GLU A 105 19.37 -26.62 6.60
CA GLU A 105 18.52 -25.47 6.36
C GLU A 105 17.24 -25.53 7.21
N TRP A 106 16.71 -24.36 7.57
CA TRP A 106 15.50 -24.28 8.38
C TRP A 106 14.26 -24.20 7.48
N VAL A 107 13.35 -25.16 7.64
CA VAL A 107 12.13 -25.31 6.87
C VAL A 107 10.92 -25.17 7.78
N ARG A 108 9.93 -24.36 7.37
CA ARG A 108 8.71 -24.16 8.13
C ARG A 108 7.84 -25.42 8.15
N ALA A 109 7.37 -25.79 9.33
CA ALA A 109 6.51 -26.95 9.58
C ALA A 109 5.23 -26.59 10.36
N GLN A 110 4.79 -25.34 10.26
CA GLN A 110 3.51 -24.90 10.81
C GLN A 110 2.84 -23.95 9.81
N THR A 111 1.58 -24.21 9.52
CA THR A 111 0.73 -23.37 8.68
C THR A 111 0.42 -22.04 9.38
N HIS A 112 0.06 -21.04 8.59
CA HIS A 112 -0.49 -19.80 9.10
C HIS A 112 -1.90 -19.60 8.55
N ARG A 113 -2.85 -19.38 9.48
CA ARG A 113 -4.24 -19.12 9.17
C ARG A 113 -4.48 -17.62 9.23
N PHE A 114 -4.72 -17.02 8.06
CA PHE A 114 -5.14 -15.63 8.00
C PHE A 114 -6.61 -15.53 8.44
N SER A 115 -6.90 -14.62 9.36
CA SER A 115 -8.24 -14.11 9.64
C SER A 115 -8.79 -13.36 8.43
N PHE A 116 -10.08 -13.59 8.20
CA PHE A 116 -10.87 -12.95 7.14
C PHE A 116 -11.28 -11.51 7.50
N CYS A 117 -11.22 -11.12 8.79
CA CYS A 117 -11.59 -9.80 9.23
C CYS A 117 -10.40 -8.84 9.17
N GLY A 118 -10.52 -7.73 8.43
CA GLY A 118 -9.48 -6.69 8.36
C GLY A 118 -9.16 -6.04 9.71
N ASN A 119 -10.07 -6.09 10.68
CA ASN A 119 -9.87 -5.50 12.01
C ASN A 119 -8.97 -6.35 12.92
N SER A 120 -8.56 -7.54 12.49
CA SER A 120 -7.67 -8.43 13.22
C SER A 120 -6.19 -8.06 13.12
N TYR A 121 -5.80 -7.17 12.21
CA TYR A 121 -4.41 -6.83 11.91
C TYR A 121 -3.96 -5.61 12.72
N LEU A 122 -3.76 -5.80 14.03
CA LEU A 122 -3.29 -4.77 14.94
C LEU A 122 -1.86 -5.07 15.38
N ALA A 123 -1.05 -4.02 15.54
CA ALA A 123 0.25 -4.18 16.16
C ALA A 123 0.11 -4.42 17.67
N VAL A 124 0.92 -5.32 18.21
CA VAL A 124 1.08 -5.50 19.65
C VAL A 124 2.41 -4.91 20.10
N GLU A 125 2.46 -4.40 21.31
CA GLU A 125 3.63 -3.72 21.85
C GLU A 125 4.16 -4.44 23.09
N LEU A 126 5.49 -4.53 23.18
CA LEU A 126 6.20 -5.11 24.31
C LEU A 126 7.11 -4.06 24.94
N PRO A 127 6.72 -3.48 26.09
CA PRO A 127 7.52 -2.47 26.78
C PRO A 127 8.90 -2.98 27.23
N PRO A 128 9.89 -2.08 27.41
CA PRO A 128 11.14 -2.40 28.08
C PRO A 128 10.89 -3.03 29.45
N GLY A 129 11.61 -4.10 29.79
CA GLY A 129 11.47 -4.76 31.10
C GLY A 129 10.27 -5.69 31.22
N SER A 130 9.59 -6.01 30.11
CA SER A 130 8.45 -6.94 30.06
C SER A 130 8.70 -8.12 29.12
N HIS A 131 7.86 -9.15 29.23
CA HIS A 131 7.82 -10.30 28.34
C HIS A 131 6.38 -10.67 27.95
N PHE A 132 6.23 -11.36 26.81
CA PHE A 132 5.03 -12.16 26.54
C PHE A 132 5.29 -13.60 26.97
N ALA A 133 4.27 -14.26 27.53
CA ALA A 133 4.26 -15.68 27.85
C ALA A 133 3.07 -16.34 27.15
N PHE A 134 3.33 -17.31 26.27
CA PHE A 134 2.33 -17.96 25.44
C PHE A 134 2.79 -19.37 25.08
N HIS A 135 2.02 -20.10 24.28
CA HIS A 135 2.37 -21.45 23.85
C HIS A 135 2.73 -21.45 22.36
N GLY A 136 3.64 -22.32 21.95
CA GLY A 136 3.93 -22.64 20.56
C GLY A 136 3.34 -23.98 20.18
N TYR A 137 2.94 -24.14 18.92
CA TYR A 137 2.48 -25.42 18.37
C TYR A 137 3.62 -26.44 18.28
N LEU A 138 3.48 -27.59 18.94
CA LEU A 138 4.46 -28.67 18.88
C LEU A 138 3.76 -30.04 18.77
N PRO A 139 3.75 -30.70 17.60
CA PRO A 139 3.02 -31.95 17.46
C PRO A 139 3.63 -33.06 18.33
N SER A 140 2.75 -33.89 18.92
CA SER A 140 3.16 -35.01 19.78
C SER A 140 3.74 -36.21 19.01
N GLN A 141 3.47 -36.28 17.70
CA GLN A 141 3.90 -37.34 16.80
C GLN A 141 4.44 -36.75 15.49
N GLY A 142 5.30 -37.51 14.81
CA GLY A 142 5.87 -37.14 13.53
C GLY A 142 7.34 -37.56 13.42
N VAL A 143 8.11 -36.84 12.62
CA VAL A 143 9.56 -37.05 12.46
C VAL A 143 10.31 -36.24 13.51
N LYS A 144 11.23 -36.88 14.25
CA LYS A 144 12.11 -36.17 15.19
C LYS A 144 13.18 -35.40 14.44
N ALA A 145 13.33 -34.11 14.76
CA ALA A 145 14.36 -33.25 14.18
C ALA A 145 14.78 -32.15 15.18
N ASN A 146 15.83 -31.42 14.85
CA ASN A 146 16.10 -30.13 15.49
C ASN A 146 15.00 -29.15 15.07
N VAL A 147 14.35 -28.52 16.03
CA VAL A 147 13.27 -27.55 15.81
C VAL A 147 13.56 -26.23 16.51
N ARG A 148 12.92 -25.17 16.02
CA ARG A 148 12.87 -23.84 16.65
C ARG A 148 11.60 -23.11 16.23
N TYR A 149 11.33 -21.96 16.83
CA TYR A 149 10.28 -21.03 16.39
C TYR A 149 10.93 -19.81 15.76
N LYS A 150 10.37 -19.34 14.64
CA LYS A 150 10.82 -18.12 13.96
C LYS A 150 9.66 -17.19 13.71
N ALA A 151 9.87 -15.89 13.94
CA ALA A 151 8.92 -14.86 13.59
C ALA A 151 9.07 -14.50 12.11
N TYR A 152 7.97 -14.53 11.37
CA TYR A 152 7.90 -14.16 9.95
C TYR A 152 7.40 -12.72 9.78
N SER A 153 8.08 -11.78 10.43
CA SER A 153 7.83 -10.34 10.37
C SER A 153 9.07 -9.59 9.87
N ASP A 154 8.99 -8.27 9.73
CA ASP A 154 10.09 -7.42 9.26
C ASP A 154 11.34 -7.45 10.16
N SER A 155 11.16 -7.83 11.43
CA SER A 155 12.25 -8.03 12.39
C SER A 155 12.30 -9.50 12.80
N PRO A 156 12.92 -10.37 11.99
CA PRO A 156 12.93 -11.80 12.27
C PRO A 156 13.79 -12.11 13.49
N PHE A 157 13.21 -12.83 14.44
CA PHE A 157 13.91 -13.44 15.58
C PHE A 157 13.51 -14.92 15.67
N ALA A 158 14.38 -15.71 16.30
CA ALA A 158 14.17 -17.13 16.46
C ALA A 158 14.45 -17.58 17.89
N SER A 159 13.80 -18.67 18.31
CA SER A 159 14.04 -19.30 19.60
C SER A 159 15.36 -20.06 19.63
N ASN A 160 15.73 -20.55 20.82
CA ASN A 160 16.68 -21.65 20.94
C ASN A 160 16.21 -22.91 20.18
N ILE A 161 17.16 -23.80 19.93
CA ILE A 161 16.96 -25.08 19.25
C ILE A 161 16.64 -26.16 20.30
N GLY A 162 15.71 -27.06 19.96
CA GLY A 162 15.43 -28.27 20.73
C GLY A 162 15.19 -29.47 19.81
N ILE A 163 15.17 -30.68 20.37
CA ILE A 163 14.82 -31.90 19.61
C ILE A 163 13.34 -32.20 19.86
N ALA A 164 12.52 -32.16 18.82
CA ALA A 164 11.10 -32.46 18.91
C ALA A 164 10.55 -33.03 17.60
N HIS A 165 9.24 -33.30 17.54
CA HIS A 165 8.60 -33.78 16.32
C HIS A 165 8.11 -32.62 15.45
N TYR A 166 8.10 -32.85 14.14
CA TYR A 166 7.27 -32.11 13.19
C TYR A 166 6.48 -33.11 12.33
N ARG A 167 5.36 -32.67 11.74
CA ARG A 167 4.56 -33.48 10.83
C ARG A 167 4.86 -33.09 9.38
N GLU A 168 5.02 -34.10 8.53
CA GLU A 168 5.29 -33.89 7.10
C GLU A 168 4.08 -33.26 6.39
N GLU A 169 2.86 -33.54 6.87
CA GLU A 169 1.61 -32.94 6.41
C GLU A 169 1.59 -31.43 6.70
N ASP A 170 2.02 -31.02 7.89
CA ASP A 170 2.08 -29.61 8.28
C ASP A 170 3.15 -28.86 7.49
N ARG A 171 4.29 -29.49 7.20
CA ARG A 171 5.30 -28.93 6.30
C ARG A 171 4.73 -28.68 4.91
N LYS A 172 4.07 -29.68 4.30
CA LYS A 172 3.45 -29.55 2.98
C LYS A 172 2.37 -28.47 2.97
N ALA A 173 1.51 -28.44 3.98
CA ALA A 173 0.47 -27.43 4.10
C ALA A 173 1.07 -26.02 4.29
N ALA A 174 2.13 -25.88 5.09
CA ALA A 174 2.85 -24.63 5.28
C ALA A 174 3.46 -24.16 3.95
N ALA A 175 4.00 -25.04 3.12
CA ALA A 175 4.54 -24.69 1.82
C ALA A 175 3.50 -24.15 0.81
N LEU A 176 2.20 -24.34 1.10
CA LEU A 176 1.07 -23.95 0.25
C LEU A 176 0.23 -22.79 0.80
N ASP A 177 0.51 -22.29 2.01
CA ASP A 177 -0.28 -21.21 2.58
C ASP A 177 0.16 -19.81 2.12
N LYS A 178 -0.63 -18.79 2.49
CA LYS A 178 -0.36 -17.39 2.16
C LYS A 178 0.90 -16.82 2.81
N LEU A 179 1.51 -17.46 3.81
CA LEU A 179 2.78 -17.01 4.37
C LEU A 179 3.96 -17.46 3.49
N ALA A 180 3.82 -18.57 2.76
CA ALA A 180 4.83 -19.04 1.80
C ALA A 180 5.08 -18.01 0.68
N ARG A 181 4.07 -17.21 0.31
CA ARG A 181 4.19 -16.16 -0.71
C ARG A 181 5.12 -15.01 -0.32
N ARG A 182 5.38 -14.78 0.98
CA ARG A 182 6.30 -13.72 1.46
C ARG A 182 7.75 -13.94 1.01
N LYS A 183 8.09 -15.13 0.52
CA LYS A 183 9.40 -15.43 -0.08
C LYS A 183 9.54 -14.89 -1.50
N LEU A 184 8.47 -14.35 -2.10
CA LEU A 184 8.45 -13.84 -3.47
C LEU A 184 8.46 -12.30 -3.46
N PRO A 185 8.95 -11.68 -4.56
CA PRO A 185 8.68 -10.27 -4.84
C PRO A 185 7.19 -9.94 -4.68
N PRO A 186 6.80 -8.86 -3.97
CA PRO A 186 5.40 -8.45 -3.84
C PRO A 186 4.68 -8.31 -5.19
N SER A 187 5.38 -7.79 -6.21
CA SER A 187 4.89 -7.68 -7.59
C SER A 187 4.62 -9.01 -8.30
N LEU A 188 5.25 -10.11 -7.87
CA LEU A 188 4.95 -11.46 -8.36
C LEU A 188 3.81 -12.12 -7.58
N VAL A 189 3.66 -11.80 -6.28
CA VAL A 189 2.60 -12.38 -5.45
C VAL A 189 1.21 -12.12 -6.04
N ARG A 190 0.95 -10.89 -6.49
CA ARG A 190 -0.33 -10.51 -7.12
C ARG A 190 -0.67 -11.35 -8.37
N CYS A 191 0.34 -11.90 -9.06
CA CYS A 191 0.13 -12.73 -10.24
C CYS A 191 -0.33 -14.16 -9.91
N PHE A 192 -0.30 -14.55 -8.63
CA PHE A 192 -0.65 -15.89 -8.16
C PHE A 192 -1.73 -15.90 -7.07
N ASP A 193 -2.27 -14.73 -6.69
CA ASP A 193 -3.34 -14.60 -5.70
C ASP A 193 -4.70 -14.69 -6.40
N PHE A 194 -5.00 -15.87 -6.97
CA PHE A 194 -6.31 -16.12 -7.58
C PHE A 194 -7.33 -16.42 -6.48
N ASP A 195 -8.27 -15.51 -6.27
CA ASP A 195 -9.43 -15.82 -5.46
C ASP A 195 -10.34 -16.78 -6.24
N LYS A 196 -10.38 -18.03 -5.76
CA LYS A 196 -11.11 -19.14 -6.37
C LYS A 196 -12.60 -18.87 -6.49
N GLU A 197 -13.16 -18.08 -5.57
CA GLU A 197 -14.59 -17.80 -5.51
C GLU A 197 -15.01 -16.66 -6.44
N HIS A 198 -14.04 -15.87 -6.91
CA HIS A 198 -14.30 -14.62 -7.65
C HIS A 198 -13.71 -14.60 -9.06
N TYR A 199 -13.02 -15.67 -9.51
CA TYR A 199 -12.61 -15.81 -10.91
C TYR A 199 -13.84 -16.03 -11.80
N ASP A 200 -14.43 -14.91 -12.22
CA ASP A 200 -15.46 -14.83 -13.23
C ASP A 200 -14.89 -14.04 -14.41
N PRO A 201 -14.58 -14.69 -15.55
CA PRO A 201 -13.98 -14.01 -16.70
C PRO A 201 -14.90 -12.94 -17.30
N ASP A 202 -16.19 -12.97 -16.99
CA ASP A 202 -17.20 -12.07 -17.55
C ASP A 202 -17.56 -10.91 -16.61
N ARG A 203 -17.02 -10.88 -15.38
CA ARG A 203 -17.37 -9.88 -14.37
C ARG A 203 -16.33 -8.77 -14.35
N GLU A 204 -16.77 -7.55 -14.68
CA GLU A 204 -16.01 -6.30 -14.45
C GLU A 204 -15.80 -6.09 -12.94
N GLN A 205 -14.86 -6.82 -12.33
CA GLN A 205 -14.58 -6.73 -10.91
C GLN A 205 -13.46 -5.72 -10.60
N SER A 206 -13.60 -5.06 -9.46
CA SER A 206 -12.67 -4.08 -8.87
C SER A 206 -11.29 -4.62 -8.48
N PHE A 207 -11.01 -5.91 -8.70
CA PHE A 207 -9.77 -6.56 -8.28
C PHE A 207 -8.95 -6.94 -9.52
N TYR A 208 -7.67 -6.58 -9.52
CA TYR A 208 -6.72 -6.87 -10.60
C TYR A 208 -6.63 -8.39 -10.84
N ASN A 209 -7.10 -8.85 -12.00
CA ASN A 209 -7.01 -10.23 -12.43
C ASN A 209 -5.94 -10.35 -13.53
N PRO A 210 -4.76 -10.95 -13.25
CA PRO A 210 -3.66 -10.98 -14.19
C PRO A 210 -4.02 -11.85 -15.40
N GLY A 211 -3.74 -11.34 -16.61
CA GLY A 211 -3.98 -12.10 -17.83
C GLY A 211 -3.06 -13.33 -17.96
N PRO A 212 -3.39 -14.31 -18.83
CA PRO A 212 -2.56 -15.51 -19.03
C PRO A 212 -1.08 -15.23 -19.33
N ASP A 213 -0.78 -14.16 -20.09
CA ASP A 213 0.60 -13.77 -20.41
C ASP A 213 1.36 -13.20 -19.22
N GLU A 214 0.69 -12.46 -18.32
CA GLU A 214 1.29 -11.93 -17.10
C GLU A 214 1.62 -13.07 -16.13
N ILE A 215 0.71 -14.03 -15.95
CA ILE A 215 0.93 -15.22 -15.12
C ILE A 215 2.09 -16.05 -15.70
N LEU A 216 2.14 -16.21 -17.03
CA LEU A 216 3.21 -16.95 -17.69
C LEU A 216 4.57 -16.26 -17.50
N SER A 217 4.62 -14.93 -17.61
CA SER A 217 5.85 -14.17 -17.36
C SER A 217 6.25 -14.27 -15.89
N ALA A 218 5.32 -14.06 -14.95
CA ALA A 218 5.55 -14.22 -13.53
C ALA A 218 6.10 -15.61 -13.19
N LEU A 219 5.56 -16.66 -13.82
CA LEU A 219 6.04 -18.03 -13.62
C LEU A 219 7.47 -18.22 -14.11
N ARG A 220 7.84 -17.65 -15.26
CA ARG A 220 9.23 -17.68 -15.74
C ARG A 220 10.17 -17.02 -14.72
N LEU A 221 9.79 -15.85 -14.21
CA LEU A 221 10.57 -15.11 -13.22
C LEU A 221 10.74 -15.93 -11.94
N VAL A 222 9.65 -16.45 -11.34
CA VAL A 222 9.75 -17.30 -10.14
C VAL A 222 10.61 -18.53 -10.42
N SER A 223 10.39 -19.22 -11.55
CA SER A 223 11.13 -20.44 -11.88
C SER A 223 12.64 -20.24 -12.08
N SER A 224 13.06 -19.01 -12.43
CA SER A 224 14.47 -18.63 -12.52
C SER A 224 15.09 -18.32 -11.15
N TYR A 225 14.27 -17.97 -10.17
CA TYR A 225 14.68 -17.50 -8.85
C TYR A 225 14.81 -18.63 -7.85
N GLN A 226 13.71 -19.34 -7.57
CA GLN A 226 13.66 -20.40 -6.56
C GLN A 226 12.46 -21.33 -6.75
N GLU A 227 12.55 -22.52 -6.16
CA GLU A 227 11.45 -23.46 -6.01
C GLU A 227 10.34 -22.89 -5.10
N SER A 228 9.08 -23.08 -5.50
CA SER A 228 7.92 -22.59 -4.76
C SER A 228 6.74 -23.52 -4.96
N GLU A 229 6.50 -24.39 -3.97
CA GLU A 229 5.35 -25.31 -3.96
C GLU A 229 4.03 -24.51 -4.07
N TYR A 230 3.93 -23.37 -3.39
CA TYR A 230 2.81 -22.43 -3.49
C TYR A 230 2.52 -22.01 -4.94
N VAL A 231 3.53 -21.50 -5.67
CA VAL A 231 3.32 -21.03 -7.06
C VAL A 231 2.96 -22.19 -7.97
N ARG A 232 3.61 -23.35 -7.83
CA ARG A 232 3.28 -24.53 -8.63
C ARG A 232 1.83 -24.98 -8.41
N ALA A 233 1.37 -25.01 -7.17
CA ALA A 233 0.00 -25.38 -6.85
C ALA A 233 -1.01 -24.40 -7.47
N ASN A 234 -0.82 -23.09 -7.26
CA ASN A 234 -1.71 -22.06 -7.80
C ASN A 234 -1.75 -22.06 -9.33
N VAL A 235 -0.60 -22.21 -10.01
CA VAL A 235 -0.60 -22.28 -11.49
C VAL A 235 -1.26 -23.55 -11.99
N ARG A 236 -1.06 -24.71 -11.35
CA ARG A 236 -1.77 -25.95 -11.75
C ARG A 236 -3.28 -25.81 -11.60
N GLU A 237 -3.72 -25.18 -10.53
CA GLU A 237 -5.12 -24.88 -10.30
C GLU A 237 -5.68 -23.93 -11.37
N TYR A 238 -4.98 -22.82 -11.64
CA TYR A 238 -5.30 -21.90 -12.73
C TYR A 238 -5.44 -22.63 -14.08
N LEU A 239 -4.48 -23.50 -14.43
CA LEU A 239 -4.53 -24.29 -15.65
C LEU A 239 -5.74 -25.23 -15.70
N ASN A 240 -6.14 -25.82 -14.57
CA ASN A 240 -7.31 -26.69 -14.50
C ASN A 240 -8.61 -25.90 -14.71
N THR A 241 -8.67 -24.65 -14.24
CA THR A 241 -9.79 -23.75 -14.50
C THR A 241 -9.83 -23.35 -15.97
N VAL A 242 -8.74 -22.80 -16.51
CA VAL A 242 -8.72 -22.27 -17.89
C VAL A 242 -8.89 -23.37 -18.95
N LYS A 243 -8.39 -24.59 -18.71
CA LYS A 243 -8.62 -25.75 -19.60
C LYS A 243 -10.10 -26.04 -19.83
N LYS A 244 -10.98 -25.63 -18.91
CA LYS A 244 -12.44 -25.82 -19.04
C LYS A 244 -13.11 -24.74 -19.87
N HIS A 245 -12.52 -23.55 -19.99
CA HIS A 245 -13.22 -22.35 -20.47
C HIS A 245 -12.69 -21.78 -21.80
N GLU A 246 -11.43 -22.01 -22.22
CA GLU A 246 -10.89 -21.32 -23.41
C GLU A 246 -10.08 -22.18 -24.39
N LYS A 247 -10.42 -22.06 -25.69
CA LYS A 247 -9.57 -22.55 -26.79
C LYS A 247 -8.35 -21.65 -27.04
N ALA A 248 -8.43 -20.35 -26.71
CA ALA A 248 -7.39 -19.37 -26.99
C ALA A 248 -6.08 -19.60 -26.21
N VAL A 249 -6.13 -20.26 -25.05
CA VAL A 249 -4.98 -20.42 -24.14
C VAL A 249 -4.13 -21.66 -24.45
N ARG A 250 -4.48 -22.49 -25.45
CA ARG A 250 -3.78 -23.77 -25.74
C ARG A 250 -2.27 -23.61 -25.94
N LYS A 251 -1.82 -22.55 -26.62
CA LYS A 251 -0.38 -22.29 -26.82
C LYS A 251 0.33 -21.95 -25.50
N GLN A 252 -0.32 -21.21 -24.62
CA GLN A 252 0.21 -20.85 -23.30
C GLN A 252 0.22 -22.07 -22.36
N ILE A 253 -0.78 -22.95 -22.41
CA ILE A 253 -0.83 -24.18 -21.58
C ILE A 253 0.46 -25.01 -21.74
N ALA A 254 0.90 -25.23 -22.98
CA ALA A 254 2.13 -25.97 -23.24
C ALA A 254 3.37 -25.28 -22.62
N ALA A 255 3.41 -23.94 -22.66
CA ALA A 255 4.49 -23.17 -22.05
C ALA A 255 4.46 -23.27 -20.51
N PHE A 256 3.28 -23.16 -19.89
CA PHE A 256 3.11 -23.37 -18.46
C PHE A 256 3.55 -24.77 -18.03
N GLU A 257 3.06 -25.80 -18.69
CA GLU A 257 3.40 -27.19 -18.36
C GLU A 257 4.89 -27.47 -18.51
N ARG A 258 5.53 -26.89 -19.53
CA ARG A 258 6.98 -26.99 -19.71
C ARG A 258 7.74 -26.37 -18.53
N ILE A 259 7.35 -25.18 -18.08
CA ILE A 259 8.01 -24.52 -16.93
C ILE A 259 7.72 -25.30 -15.64
N LEU A 260 6.49 -25.77 -15.44
CA LEU A 260 6.11 -26.58 -14.28
C LEU A 260 6.76 -27.98 -14.26
N LYS A 261 7.24 -28.52 -15.39
CA LYS A 261 7.98 -29.78 -15.42
C LYS A 261 9.49 -29.59 -15.22
N ALA A 262 10.00 -28.39 -15.47
CA ALA A 262 11.41 -28.08 -15.29
C ALA A 262 11.80 -28.08 -13.81
N LYS A 263 13.05 -28.48 -13.52
CA LYS A 263 13.66 -28.34 -12.20
C LYS A 263 13.96 -26.86 -11.95
N TRP A 264 13.43 -26.30 -10.87
CA TRP A 264 13.72 -24.91 -10.46
C TRP A 264 14.90 -24.90 -9.47
N PRO A 265 15.57 -23.75 -9.25
CA PRO A 265 16.62 -23.64 -8.26
C PRO A 265 16.10 -23.94 -6.85
N GLU A 266 16.73 -24.85 -6.12
CA GLU A 266 16.34 -25.17 -4.73
C GLU A 266 16.62 -24.01 -3.77
N LYS A 267 17.62 -23.18 -4.07
CA LYS A 267 17.98 -21.98 -3.31
C LYS A 267 17.74 -20.71 -4.13
N PRO A 268 17.38 -19.58 -3.49
CA PRO A 268 17.26 -18.28 -4.14
C PRO A 268 18.48 -17.89 -4.96
N LYS A 269 18.27 -17.61 -6.26
CA LYS A 269 19.30 -17.09 -7.18
C LYS A 269 18.92 -15.69 -7.64
N LEU A 270 19.26 -14.68 -6.83
CA LEU A 270 18.92 -13.28 -7.10
C LEU A 270 19.42 -12.81 -8.46
N ASP A 271 20.67 -13.14 -8.80
CA ASP A 271 21.27 -12.81 -10.10
C ASP A 271 20.46 -13.36 -11.29
N ALA A 272 19.97 -14.60 -11.16
CA ALA A 272 19.16 -15.23 -12.20
C ALA A 272 17.80 -14.55 -12.34
N LEU A 273 17.19 -14.15 -11.23
CA LEU A 273 15.94 -13.38 -11.23
C LEU A 273 16.12 -12.00 -11.90
N VAL A 274 17.19 -11.28 -11.58
CA VAL A 274 17.46 -9.96 -12.17
C VAL A 274 17.66 -10.09 -13.69
N SER A 275 18.50 -11.02 -14.14
CA SER A 275 18.71 -11.27 -15.57
C SER A 275 17.41 -11.66 -16.28
N ALA A 276 16.64 -12.58 -15.70
CA ALA A 276 15.35 -12.99 -16.26
C ALA A 276 14.34 -11.83 -16.31
N ALA A 277 14.34 -10.96 -15.30
CA ALA A 277 13.48 -9.77 -15.28
C ALA A 277 13.88 -8.78 -16.38
N ILE A 278 15.17 -8.51 -16.58
CA ILE A 278 15.66 -7.66 -17.69
C ILE A 278 15.21 -8.23 -19.04
N GLU A 279 15.35 -9.54 -19.27
CA GLU A 279 14.92 -10.18 -20.52
C GLU A 279 13.40 -10.15 -20.72
N GLU A 280 12.62 -10.32 -19.64
CA GLU A 280 11.17 -10.32 -19.70
C GLU A 280 10.57 -8.91 -19.86
N THR A 281 11.35 -7.82 -19.70
CA THR A 281 10.84 -6.46 -19.96
C THR A 281 10.34 -6.26 -21.40
N ASP A 282 10.93 -6.94 -22.39
CA ASP A 282 10.47 -6.88 -23.78
C ASP A 282 9.18 -7.67 -24.01
N ARG A 283 8.92 -8.69 -23.18
CA ARG A 283 7.82 -9.65 -23.37
C ARG A 283 6.60 -9.32 -22.53
N SER A 284 6.80 -8.94 -21.29
CA SER A 284 5.76 -8.60 -20.32
C SER A 284 6.24 -7.47 -19.40
N PRO A 285 6.28 -6.23 -19.92
CA PRO A 285 6.74 -5.07 -19.16
C PRO A 285 5.91 -4.81 -17.90
N THR A 286 4.61 -5.13 -17.92
CA THR A 286 3.71 -4.97 -16.76
C THR A 286 4.05 -5.90 -15.59
N THR A 287 4.76 -7.00 -15.85
CA THR A 287 5.24 -7.93 -14.82
C THR A 287 6.71 -7.65 -14.46
N ALA A 288 7.57 -7.49 -15.45
CA ALA A 288 9.01 -7.41 -15.27
C ALA A 288 9.48 -6.11 -14.58
N TRP A 289 8.95 -4.94 -14.97
CA TRP A 289 9.38 -3.67 -14.39
C TRP A 289 9.06 -3.55 -12.89
N PRO A 290 7.85 -3.93 -12.42
CA PRO A 290 7.58 -4.00 -10.99
C PRO A 290 8.51 -4.93 -10.20
N VAL A 291 8.95 -6.05 -10.80
CA VAL A 291 9.91 -6.96 -10.15
C VAL A 291 11.28 -6.30 -9.99
N LEU A 292 11.78 -5.64 -11.04
CA LEU A 292 13.02 -4.86 -10.96
C LEU A 292 12.92 -3.75 -9.91
N ASN A 293 11.75 -3.11 -9.78
CA ASN A 293 11.53 -2.08 -8.77
C ASN A 293 11.56 -2.64 -7.33
N ASP A 294 10.90 -3.78 -7.09
CA ASP A 294 10.92 -4.44 -5.78
C ASP A 294 12.34 -4.89 -5.39
N LEU A 295 13.12 -5.36 -6.38
CA LEU A 295 14.52 -5.72 -6.22
C LEU A 295 15.37 -4.50 -5.83
N LEU A 296 15.32 -3.41 -6.59
CA LEU A 296 16.09 -2.19 -6.31
C LEU A 296 15.70 -1.53 -4.98
N SER A 297 14.44 -1.70 -4.55
CA SER A 297 13.92 -1.20 -3.28
C SER A 297 14.26 -2.12 -2.09
N GLY A 298 14.92 -3.26 -2.31
CA GLY A 298 15.33 -4.17 -1.24
C GLY A 298 14.18 -4.95 -0.57
N LYS A 299 13.01 -5.07 -1.21
CA LYS A 299 11.83 -5.70 -0.59
C LYS A 299 11.89 -7.23 -0.48
N ILE A 300 12.88 -7.87 -1.11
CA ILE A 300 13.01 -9.35 -1.18
C ILE A 300 14.20 -9.83 -0.35
N ASP A 301 15.31 -9.10 -0.43
CA ASP A 301 16.53 -9.40 0.30
C ASP A 301 17.24 -8.06 0.61
N PRO A 302 17.51 -7.75 1.89
CA PRO A 302 18.19 -6.52 2.29
C PRO A 302 19.67 -6.48 1.85
N SER A 303 20.24 -7.55 1.29
CA SER A 303 21.59 -7.57 0.69
C SER A 303 21.67 -6.83 -0.66
N ILE A 304 21.26 -5.56 -0.64
CA ILE A 304 21.22 -4.60 -1.76
C ILE A 304 22.53 -4.58 -2.57
N SER A 305 23.68 -4.82 -1.94
CA SER A 305 25.00 -4.80 -2.59
C SER A 305 25.13 -5.76 -3.79
N ARG A 306 24.28 -6.79 -3.89
CA ARG A 306 24.31 -7.73 -5.02
C ARG A 306 23.64 -7.21 -6.28
N ILE A 307 22.71 -6.25 -6.16
CA ILE A 307 21.95 -5.73 -7.31
C ILE A 307 22.74 -4.64 -8.05
N GLN A 308 23.63 -3.93 -7.36
CA GLN A 308 24.43 -2.83 -7.91
C GLN A 308 25.16 -3.19 -9.22
N LYS A 309 25.67 -4.43 -9.33
CA LYS A 309 26.36 -4.89 -10.55
C LYS A 309 25.47 -4.97 -11.80
N PHE A 310 24.14 -4.96 -11.63
CA PHE A 310 23.17 -5.00 -12.73
C PHE A 310 22.56 -3.63 -13.02
N GLU A 311 22.78 -2.62 -12.19
CA GLU A 311 22.10 -1.32 -12.32
C GLU A 311 22.36 -0.67 -13.68
N GLN A 312 23.59 -0.74 -14.19
CA GLN A 312 23.91 -0.22 -15.53
C GLN A 312 23.12 -0.95 -16.63
N ALA A 313 22.97 -2.28 -16.54
CA ALA A 313 22.20 -3.05 -17.52
C ALA A 313 20.69 -2.72 -17.42
N ILE A 314 20.17 -2.55 -16.20
CA ILE A 314 18.78 -2.11 -15.97
C ILE A 314 18.58 -0.70 -16.54
N ALA A 315 19.52 0.21 -16.34
CA ALA A 315 19.45 1.59 -16.83
C ALA A 315 19.45 1.67 -18.36
N GLN A 316 20.36 0.92 -19.02
CA GLN A 316 20.38 0.80 -20.48
C GLN A 316 19.07 0.22 -21.03
N LYS A 317 18.52 -0.79 -20.36
CA LYS A 317 17.24 -1.39 -20.75
C LYS A 317 16.09 -0.41 -20.59
N LEU A 318 16.08 0.34 -19.48
CA LEU A 318 15.08 1.37 -19.21
C LEU A 318 15.11 2.46 -20.28
N GLU A 319 16.29 3.01 -20.60
CA GLU A 319 16.42 4.03 -21.65
C GLU A 319 15.93 3.51 -23.01
N SER A 320 16.30 2.28 -23.38
CA SER A 320 15.85 1.65 -24.61
C SER A 320 14.32 1.50 -24.65
N ALA A 321 13.72 1.10 -23.52
CA ALA A 321 12.28 0.96 -23.39
C ALA A 321 11.57 2.32 -23.51
N LEU A 322 12.06 3.38 -22.87
CA LEU A 322 11.46 4.71 -22.97
C LEU A 322 11.48 5.27 -24.40
N ILE A 323 12.49 4.92 -25.20
CA ILE A 323 12.57 5.31 -26.62
C ILE A 323 11.56 4.52 -27.47
N ALA A 324 11.42 3.22 -27.23
CA ALA A 324 10.68 2.32 -28.10
C ALA A 324 9.19 2.15 -27.75
N ALA A 325 8.79 2.47 -26.52
CA ALA A 325 7.60 1.86 -25.94
C ALA A 325 6.26 2.53 -26.23
N ALA A 326 5.24 1.68 -26.22
CA ALA A 326 3.85 2.07 -26.03
C ALA A 326 3.61 2.69 -24.64
N PRO A 327 2.59 3.55 -24.46
CA PRO A 327 2.34 4.30 -23.22
C PRO A 327 2.35 3.47 -21.93
N ILE A 328 1.82 2.24 -21.96
CA ILE A 328 1.73 1.38 -20.78
C ILE A 328 3.10 0.90 -20.30
N GLN A 329 4.06 0.64 -21.20
CA GLN A 329 5.39 0.21 -20.78
C GLN A 329 6.16 1.40 -20.22
N THR A 330 5.99 2.59 -20.81
CA THR A 330 6.54 3.84 -20.29
C THR A 330 6.08 4.12 -18.87
N GLU A 331 4.79 3.91 -18.57
CA GLU A 331 4.26 4.07 -17.22
C GLU A 331 4.95 3.13 -16.22
N GLN A 332 5.01 1.83 -16.49
CA GLN A 332 5.62 0.87 -15.56
C GLN A 332 7.12 1.06 -15.42
N ALA A 333 7.80 1.39 -16.52
CA ALA A 333 9.23 1.64 -16.54
C ALA A 333 9.58 2.92 -15.76
N SER A 334 8.77 3.97 -15.87
CA SER A 334 8.98 5.23 -15.14
C SER A 334 8.96 5.08 -13.62
N LYS A 335 8.23 4.08 -13.08
CA LYS A 335 8.20 3.80 -11.64
C LYS A 335 9.58 3.43 -11.08
N LEU A 336 10.50 2.91 -11.90
CA LEU A 336 11.89 2.69 -11.48
C LEU A 336 12.63 3.99 -11.17
N LEU A 337 12.30 5.08 -11.87
CA LEU A 337 12.94 6.38 -11.64
C LEU A 337 12.49 7.03 -10.33
N LEU A 338 11.44 6.51 -9.68
CA LEU A 338 11.04 6.91 -8.33
C LEU A 338 11.98 6.34 -7.26
N ASN A 339 12.78 5.32 -7.58
CA ASN A 339 13.87 4.89 -6.70
C ASN A 339 15.02 5.91 -6.81
N HIS A 340 15.07 6.85 -5.86
CA HIS A 340 16.02 7.97 -5.90
C HIS A 340 17.48 7.52 -5.97
N ARG A 341 17.87 6.44 -5.28
CA ARG A 341 19.25 5.92 -5.36
C ARG A 341 19.58 5.50 -6.79
N PHE A 342 18.76 4.62 -7.35
CA PHE A 342 18.95 4.10 -8.70
C PHE A 342 18.97 5.24 -9.74
N ALA A 343 17.99 6.15 -9.68
CA ALA A 343 17.92 7.30 -10.57
C ALA A 343 19.14 8.23 -10.43
N ASN A 344 19.63 8.47 -9.21
CA ASN A 344 20.79 9.33 -8.93
C ASN A 344 22.11 8.74 -9.41
N GLU A 345 22.29 7.43 -9.28
CA GLU A 345 23.56 6.76 -9.60
C GLU A 345 23.71 6.44 -11.09
N ASN A 346 22.61 6.33 -11.85
CA ASN A 346 22.63 5.76 -13.22
C ASN A 346 22.25 6.73 -14.35
N PHE A 347 21.76 7.93 -14.04
CA PHE A 347 21.30 8.88 -15.06
C PHE A 347 21.82 10.30 -14.82
N GLU A 348 22.13 11.02 -15.88
CA GLU A 348 22.56 12.42 -15.79
C GLU A 348 21.38 13.39 -15.76
N ASP A 349 21.60 14.63 -15.32
CA ASP A 349 20.54 15.66 -15.30
C ASP A 349 19.92 15.88 -16.70
N SER A 350 20.73 15.79 -17.75
CA SER A 350 20.31 15.94 -19.14
C SER A 350 19.30 14.87 -19.58
N PHE A 351 19.39 13.66 -19.03
CA PHE A 351 18.41 12.59 -19.26
C PHE A 351 17.03 13.01 -18.74
N PHE A 352 16.95 13.47 -17.49
CA PHE A 352 15.68 13.88 -16.89
C PHE A 352 15.11 15.13 -17.55
N GLN A 353 15.96 16.10 -17.90
CA GLN A 353 15.54 17.31 -18.61
C GLN A 353 14.97 17.01 -20.00
N LYS A 354 15.47 15.97 -20.68
CA LYS A 354 14.90 15.49 -21.94
C LYS A 354 13.52 14.87 -21.71
N TRP A 355 13.43 13.92 -20.78
CA TRP A 355 12.24 13.08 -20.62
C TRP A 355 11.09 13.71 -19.82
N ILE A 356 11.32 14.77 -19.06
CA ILE A 356 10.26 15.52 -18.39
C ILE A 356 9.26 16.17 -19.36
N ARG A 357 9.62 16.31 -20.64
CA ARG A 357 8.73 16.80 -21.71
C ARG A 357 7.94 15.68 -22.39
N SER A 358 7.96 14.47 -21.83
CA SER A 358 7.16 13.35 -22.34
C SER A 358 5.67 13.66 -22.22
N GLU A 359 4.85 13.14 -23.13
CA GLU A 359 3.39 13.15 -22.99
C GLU A 359 2.90 12.18 -21.90
N ASN A 360 3.76 11.30 -21.38
CA ASN A 360 3.42 10.38 -20.31
C ASN A 360 3.61 11.06 -18.93
N ASP A 361 2.49 11.32 -18.24
CA ASP A 361 2.49 11.99 -16.94
C ASP A 361 3.30 11.26 -15.87
N SER A 362 3.33 9.92 -15.86
CA SER A 362 4.14 9.17 -14.89
C SER A 362 5.63 9.37 -15.09
N LEU A 363 6.07 9.41 -16.36
CA LEU A 363 7.47 9.71 -16.69
C LEU A 363 7.82 11.16 -16.35
N THR A 364 6.95 12.10 -16.70
CA THR A 364 7.11 13.52 -16.36
C THR A 364 7.24 13.73 -14.84
N GLN A 365 6.35 13.11 -14.06
CA GLN A 365 6.42 13.16 -12.59
C GLN A 365 7.71 12.56 -12.05
N ALA A 366 8.12 11.39 -12.55
CA ALA A 366 9.33 10.73 -12.07
C ALA A 366 10.60 11.54 -12.40
N CYS A 367 10.68 12.14 -13.60
CA CYS A 367 11.78 13.03 -13.98
C CYS A 367 11.78 14.33 -13.16
N ALA A 368 10.60 14.91 -12.91
CA ALA A 368 10.47 16.10 -12.05
C ALA A 368 10.94 15.80 -10.62
N ASN A 369 10.56 14.64 -10.06
CA ASN A 369 10.99 14.20 -8.74
C ASN A 369 12.50 14.03 -8.66
N ALA A 370 13.11 13.37 -9.64
CA ALA A 370 14.56 13.18 -9.69
C ALA A 370 15.32 14.52 -9.76
N LEU A 371 14.89 15.46 -10.61
CA LEU A 371 15.50 16.79 -10.72
C LEU A 371 15.32 17.61 -9.44
N SER A 372 14.15 17.53 -8.80
CA SER A 372 13.88 18.20 -7.52
C SER A 372 14.78 17.67 -6.41
N HIS A 373 14.90 16.34 -6.27
CA HIS A 373 15.79 15.70 -5.29
C HIS A 373 17.27 16.07 -5.50
N ARG A 374 17.67 16.41 -6.74
CA ARG A 374 19.02 16.91 -7.07
C ARG A 374 19.19 18.43 -6.91
N ASN A 375 18.23 19.09 -6.27
CA ASN A 375 18.20 20.54 -6.07
C ASN A 375 18.21 21.35 -7.39
N LYS A 376 17.71 20.80 -8.50
CA LYS A 376 17.64 21.49 -9.81
C LYS A 376 16.39 22.34 -9.94
N HIS A 377 15.95 22.96 -8.85
CA HIS A 377 14.65 23.63 -8.73
C HIS A 377 14.44 24.75 -9.75
N GLN A 378 15.43 25.62 -9.95
CA GLN A 378 15.33 26.74 -10.89
C GLN A 378 15.19 26.24 -12.34
N GLY A 379 16.03 25.27 -12.75
CA GLY A 379 15.96 24.68 -14.09
C GLY A 379 14.66 23.90 -14.30
N LEU A 380 14.21 23.18 -13.27
CA LEU A 380 12.94 22.46 -13.28
C LEU A 380 11.75 23.42 -13.43
N ALA A 381 11.73 24.54 -12.71
CA ALA A 381 10.69 25.57 -12.87
C ALA A 381 10.70 26.21 -14.27
N ALA A 382 11.89 26.46 -14.82
CA ALA A 382 12.03 26.98 -16.19
C ALA A 382 11.42 26.03 -17.22
N ILE A 383 11.70 24.72 -17.11
CA ILE A 383 11.09 23.71 -17.97
C ILE A 383 9.57 23.63 -17.74
N GLY A 384 9.13 23.73 -16.49
CA GLY A 384 7.71 23.71 -16.12
C GLY A 384 6.88 24.73 -16.90
N PHE A 385 7.42 25.93 -17.19
CA PHE A 385 6.71 26.94 -17.98
C PHE A 385 6.33 26.51 -19.40
N GLU A 386 7.08 25.57 -19.98
CA GLU A 386 6.91 25.05 -21.34
C GLU A 386 5.91 23.88 -21.41
N LEU A 387 5.54 23.29 -20.26
CA LEU A 387 4.71 22.09 -20.19
C LEU A 387 3.21 22.40 -20.26
N SER A 388 2.41 21.37 -20.53
CA SER A 388 0.95 21.45 -20.50
C SER A 388 0.43 21.78 -19.10
N PRO A 389 -0.79 22.33 -18.96
CA PRO A 389 -1.35 22.69 -17.65
C PRO A 389 -1.34 21.56 -16.62
N SER A 390 -1.68 20.32 -17.01
CA SER A 390 -1.63 19.15 -16.11
C SER A 390 -0.21 18.82 -15.67
N GLN A 391 0.76 18.88 -16.59
CA GLN A 391 2.16 18.57 -16.31
C GLN A 391 2.85 19.65 -15.46
N GLN A 392 2.43 20.91 -15.58
CA GLN A 392 2.86 21.97 -14.68
C GLN A 392 2.54 21.62 -13.22
N LEU A 393 1.38 21.02 -12.94
CA LEU A 393 1.00 20.60 -11.60
C LEU A 393 1.88 19.45 -11.08
N LEU A 394 2.32 18.54 -11.95
CA LEU A 394 3.29 17.48 -11.60
C LEU A 394 4.64 18.08 -11.18
N VAL A 395 5.11 19.08 -11.93
CA VAL A 395 6.34 19.84 -11.60
C VAL A 395 6.18 20.62 -10.31
N LEU A 396 5.05 21.29 -10.10
CA LEU A 396 4.74 21.99 -8.85
C LEU A 396 4.76 21.03 -7.65
N CYS A 397 4.13 19.86 -7.79
CA CYS A 397 4.13 18.81 -6.77
C CYS A 397 5.57 18.40 -6.40
N ALA A 398 6.40 18.10 -7.40
CA ALA A 398 7.80 17.72 -7.20
C ALA A 398 8.63 18.83 -6.53
N LEU A 399 8.44 20.10 -6.92
CA LEU A 399 9.14 21.23 -6.33
C LEU A 399 8.76 21.42 -4.85
N ALA A 400 7.47 21.31 -4.54
CA ALA A 400 6.94 21.49 -3.19
C ALA A 400 7.33 20.35 -2.22
N SER A 401 7.53 19.12 -2.75
CA SER A 401 7.89 17.92 -1.98
C SER A 401 9.38 17.59 -1.95
N GLN A 402 10.25 18.43 -2.53
CA GLN A 402 11.67 18.10 -2.75
C GLN A 402 11.89 16.80 -3.55
N GLY A 403 10.89 16.41 -4.35
CA GLY A 403 10.91 15.19 -5.14
C GLY A 403 10.42 13.94 -4.41
N ASP A 404 10.08 14.02 -3.12
CA ASP A 404 9.51 12.91 -2.36
C ASP A 404 8.17 13.32 -1.72
N PRO A 405 7.02 12.98 -2.36
CA PRO A 405 5.70 13.34 -1.87
C PRO A 405 5.34 12.69 -0.52
N ASP A 406 6.01 11.61 -0.14
CA ASP A 406 5.75 10.88 1.11
C ASP A 406 6.55 11.47 2.29
N THR A 407 7.59 12.27 2.01
CA THR A 407 8.36 12.93 3.07
C THR A 407 7.64 14.14 3.66
N LYS A 408 7.97 14.44 4.92
CA LYS A 408 7.56 15.69 5.59
C LYS A 408 8.39 16.90 5.15
N ASN A 409 9.38 16.72 4.26
CA ASN A 409 10.34 17.74 3.86
C ASN A 409 9.77 18.64 2.76
N ARG A 410 8.81 19.46 3.16
CA ARG A 410 8.14 20.41 2.27
C ARG A 410 8.92 21.71 2.22
N ARG A 411 8.93 22.40 1.08
CA ARG A 411 9.64 23.68 0.95
C ARG A 411 8.90 24.73 0.15
N ASN A 412 9.20 25.99 0.45
CA ASN A 412 8.81 27.13 -0.34
C ASN A 412 9.73 27.33 -1.56
N PRO A 413 9.28 28.11 -2.57
CA PRO A 413 10.13 28.43 -3.71
C PRO A 413 11.36 29.21 -3.25
N GLY A 414 12.54 28.73 -3.67
CA GLY A 414 13.83 29.27 -3.25
C GLY A 414 14.35 30.36 -4.18
N SER A 415 14.02 30.31 -5.47
CA SER A 415 14.44 31.31 -6.46
C SER A 415 13.28 32.18 -6.95
N ARG A 416 13.62 33.28 -7.64
CA ARG A 416 12.63 34.17 -8.25
C ARG A 416 11.87 33.47 -9.37
N GLU A 417 12.57 32.72 -10.22
CA GLU A 417 12.00 31.96 -11.34
C GLU A 417 11.03 30.90 -10.82
N GLU A 418 11.41 30.19 -9.75
CA GLU A 418 10.55 29.21 -9.13
C GLU A 418 9.29 29.85 -8.55
N ARG A 419 9.41 30.99 -7.86
CA ARG A 419 8.25 31.72 -7.35
C ARG A 419 7.30 32.11 -8.48
N ARG A 420 7.83 32.64 -9.60
CA ARG A 420 7.01 33.01 -10.77
C ARG A 420 6.29 31.79 -11.35
N PHE A 421 6.91 30.62 -11.33
CA PHE A 421 6.28 29.38 -11.78
C PHE A 421 5.09 29.00 -10.88
N TRP A 422 5.29 29.04 -9.56
CA TRP A 422 4.22 28.76 -8.60
C TRP A 422 3.05 29.73 -8.74
N GLN A 423 3.35 31.03 -8.88
CA GLN A 423 2.36 32.08 -9.10
C GLN A 423 1.59 31.84 -10.40
N LYS A 424 2.27 31.49 -11.51
CA LYS A 424 1.61 31.13 -12.77
C LYS A 424 0.61 29.98 -12.57
N CYS A 425 1.01 28.89 -11.91
CA CYS A 425 0.10 27.78 -11.64
C CYS A 425 -1.12 28.24 -10.82
N ALA A 426 -0.90 29.06 -9.79
CA ALA A 426 -1.99 29.60 -8.96
C ALA A 426 -2.92 30.55 -9.72
N THR A 427 -2.41 31.34 -10.66
CA THR A 427 -3.21 32.24 -11.51
C THR A 427 -4.00 31.46 -12.57
N GLU A 428 -3.36 30.53 -13.29
CA GLU A 428 -3.99 29.84 -14.42
C GLU A 428 -4.88 28.66 -13.99
N GLN A 429 -4.55 28.02 -12.86
CA GLN A 429 -5.20 26.80 -12.36
C GLN A 429 -5.33 26.83 -10.83
N PRO A 430 -6.05 27.80 -10.23
CA PRO A 430 -6.06 28.05 -8.79
C PRO A 430 -6.53 26.85 -7.96
N THR A 431 -7.62 26.19 -8.37
CA THR A 431 -8.19 25.05 -7.64
C THR A 431 -7.30 23.82 -7.71
N GLN A 432 -6.76 23.50 -8.89
CA GLN A 432 -5.86 22.35 -9.08
C GLN A 432 -4.50 22.57 -8.42
N THR A 433 -3.99 23.81 -8.42
CA THR A 433 -2.79 24.20 -7.68
C THR A 433 -2.97 23.94 -6.18
N VAL A 434 -4.07 24.42 -5.60
CA VAL A 434 -4.37 24.16 -4.19
C VAL A 434 -4.58 22.67 -3.94
N ALA A 435 -5.31 21.95 -4.79
CA ALA A 435 -5.51 20.51 -4.62
C ALA A 435 -4.19 19.73 -4.62
N THR A 436 -3.28 20.06 -5.53
CA THR A 436 -1.94 19.48 -5.63
C THR A 436 -1.14 19.71 -4.35
N LEU A 437 -1.10 20.95 -3.88
CA LEU A 437 -0.37 21.33 -2.67
C LEU A 437 -1.03 20.80 -1.38
N TYR A 438 -2.35 20.64 -1.38
CA TYR A 438 -3.12 20.12 -0.25
C TYR A 438 -2.90 18.62 -0.05
N ASN A 439 -2.83 17.86 -1.14
CA ASN A 439 -2.57 16.41 -1.12
C ASN A 439 -1.20 16.07 -0.52
N LEU A 440 -0.26 17.01 -0.53
CA LEU A 440 1.00 16.86 0.19
C LEU A 440 0.83 16.84 1.72
N GLY A 441 -0.40 16.91 2.26
CA GLY A 441 -0.72 16.72 3.68
C GLY A 441 -0.64 18.00 4.51
N MET A 442 -0.98 19.15 3.92
CA MET A 442 -0.99 20.44 4.61
C MET A 442 -2.38 20.79 5.12
N TYR A 443 -2.59 20.58 6.41
CA TYR A 443 -3.78 21.06 7.11
C TYR A 443 -3.36 22.12 8.14
N GLY A 444 -4.01 23.28 8.09
CA GLY A 444 -3.94 24.30 9.14
C GLY A 444 -2.77 25.29 9.03
N ASP A 445 -2.44 25.90 10.19
CA ASP A 445 -1.58 27.08 10.35
C ASP A 445 -0.10 26.89 9.93
N ARG A 446 0.29 25.72 9.40
CA ARG A 446 1.64 25.40 8.91
C ARG A 446 1.74 25.34 7.39
N ASN A 447 0.79 25.92 6.67
CA ASN A 447 0.82 26.00 5.22
C ASN A 447 1.94 26.95 4.75
N LEU A 448 3.15 26.42 4.53
CA LEU A 448 4.31 27.23 4.13
C LEU A 448 4.11 27.89 2.76
N PHE A 449 3.43 27.23 1.84
CA PHE A 449 3.30 27.62 0.43
C PHE A 449 2.46 28.87 0.22
N ASN A 450 1.47 29.10 1.09
CA ASN A 450 0.53 30.20 0.95
C ASN A 450 1.25 31.54 0.77
N LEU A 451 2.35 31.84 1.50
CA LEU A 451 3.08 33.11 1.32
C LEU A 451 3.57 33.36 -0.12
N ALA A 452 3.81 32.31 -0.91
CA ALA A 452 4.34 32.44 -2.26
C ALA A 452 3.26 32.64 -3.33
N ILE A 453 2.02 32.25 -3.05
CA ILE A 453 0.90 32.25 -4.01
C ILE A 453 -0.38 32.89 -3.43
N HIS A 454 -0.28 33.56 -2.28
CA HIS A 454 -1.43 34.08 -1.52
C HIS A 454 -2.19 35.11 -2.33
N ASP A 455 -1.46 36.05 -2.93
CA ASP A 455 -2.05 37.18 -3.64
C ASP A 455 -2.82 36.70 -4.88
N GLU A 456 -2.26 35.74 -5.63
CA GLU A 456 -2.90 35.14 -6.80
C GLU A 456 -4.19 34.39 -6.42
N LEU A 457 -4.16 33.61 -5.34
CA LEU A 457 -5.34 32.89 -4.86
C LEU A 457 -6.39 33.83 -4.25
N ARG A 458 -5.96 34.91 -3.60
CA ARG A 458 -6.83 35.96 -3.07
C ARG A 458 -7.55 36.69 -4.20
N GLU A 459 -6.83 37.05 -5.27
CA GLU A 459 -7.41 37.68 -6.46
C GLU A 459 -8.43 36.76 -7.13
N TYR A 460 -8.11 35.47 -7.28
CA TYR A 460 -9.07 34.47 -7.76
C TYR A 460 -10.35 34.44 -6.91
N LEU A 461 -10.23 34.36 -5.59
CA LEU A 461 -11.41 34.36 -4.71
C LEU A 461 -12.21 35.67 -4.77
N GLN A 462 -11.55 36.82 -4.97
CA GLN A 462 -12.24 38.09 -5.19
C GLN A 462 -13.06 38.06 -6.48
N GLN A 463 -12.47 37.59 -7.58
CA GLN A 463 -13.19 37.44 -8.85
C GLN A 463 -14.36 36.47 -8.72
N GLU A 464 -14.16 35.36 -8.02
CA GLU A 464 -15.18 34.35 -7.74
C GLU A 464 -16.35 34.93 -6.90
N THR A 465 -16.09 35.88 -5.99
CA THR A 465 -17.18 36.57 -5.26
C THR A 465 -18.00 37.52 -6.13
N LEU A 466 -17.37 38.11 -7.16
CA LEU A 466 -18.03 39.03 -8.08
C LEU A 466 -18.81 38.29 -9.17
N ASN A 467 -18.22 37.22 -9.70
CA ASN A 467 -18.75 36.40 -10.77
C ASN A 467 -18.61 34.91 -10.41
N PRO A 468 -19.52 34.36 -9.57
CA PRO A 468 -19.42 32.97 -9.15
C PRO A 468 -19.47 32.00 -10.34
N SER A 469 -18.52 31.09 -10.41
CA SER A 469 -18.45 30.06 -11.43
C SER A 469 -19.55 29.02 -11.22
N ALA A 470 -20.24 28.67 -12.29
CA ALA A 470 -21.18 27.55 -12.31
C ALA A 470 -20.49 26.20 -12.59
N GLU A 471 -19.26 26.23 -13.10
CA GLU A 471 -18.54 25.04 -13.58
C GLU A 471 -17.66 24.39 -12.51
N VAL A 472 -17.16 25.19 -11.55
CA VAL A 472 -16.25 24.71 -10.51
C VAL A 472 -17.04 24.22 -9.30
N ASP A 473 -16.71 23.02 -8.80
CA ASP A 473 -17.36 22.48 -7.62
C ASP A 473 -17.07 23.36 -6.38
N GLY A 474 -18.11 23.67 -5.61
CA GLY A 474 -17.99 24.46 -4.38
C GLY A 474 -17.02 23.83 -3.37
N TRP A 475 -16.76 22.53 -3.46
CA TRP A 475 -15.73 21.87 -2.67
C TRP A 475 -14.31 22.28 -3.07
N GLU A 476 -14.03 22.43 -4.36
CA GLU A 476 -12.72 22.87 -4.87
C GLU A 476 -12.46 24.32 -4.49
N ILE A 477 -13.44 25.21 -4.64
CA ILE A 477 -13.36 26.61 -4.19
C ILE A 477 -13.18 26.65 -2.66
N GLY A 478 -13.93 25.83 -1.91
CA GLY A 478 -13.80 25.73 -0.46
C GLY A 478 -12.40 25.34 0.00
N ARG A 479 -11.69 24.49 -0.77
CA ARG A 479 -10.27 24.18 -0.51
C ARG A 479 -9.39 25.42 -0.68
N VAL A 480 -9.61 26.23 -1.71
CA VAL A 480 -8.88 27.49 -1.92
C VAL A 480 -9.14 28.47 -0.76
N VAL A 481 -10.40 28.61 -0.34
CA VAL A 481 -10.77 29.44 0.83
C VAL A 481 -10.03 28.98 2.08
N SER A 482 -10.06 27.68 2.38
CA SER A 482 -9.33 27.07 3.50
C SER A 482 -7.82 27.32 3.40
N PHE A 483 -7.26 27.21 2.19
CA PHE A 483 -5.84 27.42 1.94
C PHE A 483 -5.41 28.87 2.18
N VAL A 484 -6.13 29.85 1.65
CA VAL A 484 -5.88 31.29 1.84
C VAL A 484 -6.04 31.68 3.32
N GLY A 485 -7.11 31.20 3.97
CA GLY A 485 -7.42 31.54 5.36
C GLY A 485 -6.54 30.91 6.42
N ALA A 486 -5.68 29.95 6.07
CA ALA A 486 -4.77 29.29 7.02
C ALA A 486 -3.83 30.27 7.76
N TRP A 487 -3.49 31.41 7.15
CA TRP A 487 -2.61 32.43 7.74
C TRP A 487 -3.33 33.51 8.55
N LYS A 488 -4.67 33.53 8.54
CA LYS A 488 -5.47 34.46 9.36
C LYS A 488 -5.04 35.93 9.17
N ARG A 489 -4.70 36.33 7.93
CA ARG A 489 -4.29 37.70 7.63
C ARG A 489 -5.49 38.64 7.77
N ARG A 490 -5.33 39.73 8.52
CA ARG A 490 -6.44 40.65 8.80
C ARG A 490 -6.97 41.32 7.54
N GLU A 491 -6.11 41.57 6.54
CA GLU A 491 -6.55 42.15 5.27
C GLU A 491 -7.50 41.26 4.45
N ASP A 492 -7.61 39.96 4.77
CA ASP A 492 -8.49 39.02 4.07
C ASP A 492 -9.90 38.95 4.67
N VAL A 493 -10.15 39.59 5.81
CA VAL A 493 -11.48 39.59 6.47
C VAL A 493 -12.60 40.03 5.51
N PRO A 494 -12.48 41.13 4.75
CA PRO A 494 -13.53 41.55 3.82
C PRO A 494 -13.83 40.51 2.74
N LEU A 495 -12.80 39.80 2.27
CA LEU A 495 -12.96 38.72 1.30
C LEU A 495 -13.73 37.54 1.90
N PHE A 496 -13.38 37.08 3.10
CA PHE A 496 -14.11 35.98 3.72
C PHE A 496 -15.55 36.36 4.08
N GLN A 497 -15.81 37.63 4.39
CA GLN A 497 -17.18 38.13 4.59
C GLN A 497 -18.00 38.07 3.30
N SER A 498 -17.45 38.47 2.15
CA SER A 498 -18.19 38.37 0.87
C SER A 498 -18.43 36.92 0.45
N LEU A 499 -17.53 36.00 0.80
CA LEU A 499 -17.70 34.56 0.54
C LEU A 499 -18.82 33.90 1.38
N LEU A 500 -19.36 34.56 2.41
CA LEU A 500 -20.49 34.01 3.19
C LEU A 500 -21.79 33.91 2.37
N ASP A 501 -21.91 34.70 1.31
CA ASP A 501 -23.09 34.68 0.42
C ASP A 501 -22.87 33.84 -0.85
N HIS A 502 -21.68 33.23 -1.00
CA HIS A 502 -21.29 32.52 -2.22
C HIS A 502 -22.31 31.42 -2.62
N PRO A 503 -22.76 31.35 -3.89
CA PRO A 503 -23.86 30.47 -4.29
C PRO A 503 -23.47 29.00 -4.53
N ALA A 504 -22.18 28.70 -4.74
CA ALA A 504 -21.74 27.34 -5.03
C ALA A 504 -22.07 26.37 -3.88
N ALA A 505 -22.75 25.27 -4.23
CA ALA A 505 -23.13 24.21 -3.33
C ALA A 505 -22.83 22.84 -3.94
N GLN A 506 -22.31 21.93 -3.12
CA GLN A 506 -22.25 20.52 -3.47
C GLN A 506 -23.67 19.96 -3.39
N LYS A 507 -24.14 19.38 -4.50
CA LYS A 507 -25.49 18.82 -4.62
C LYS A 507 -25.44 17.31 -4.44
N GLN A 508 -26.26 16.79 -3.54
CA GLN A 508 -26.46 15.36 -3.35
C GLN A 508 -27.94 15.04 -3.51
N LEU A 509 -28.28 14.21 -4.49
CA LEU A 509 -29.63 13.70 -4.68
C LEU A 509 -29.93 12.61 -3.65
N ILE A 510 -31.05 12.74 -2.94
CA ILE A 510 -31.48 11.78 -1.93
C ILE A 510 -32.71 11.03 -2.45
N TYR A 511 -32.57 9.71 -2.53
CA TYR A 511 -33.60 8.76 -2.95
C TYR A 511 -34.25 8.11 -1.72
N TYR A 512 -35.53 7.75 -1.84
CA TYR A 512 -36.13 6.79 -0.91
C TYR A 512 -35.73 5.37 -1.29
N PRO A 513 -35.74 4.42 -0.34
CA PRO A 513 -35.42 3.02 -0.61
C PRO A 513 -36.22 2.42 -1.78
N ASP A 514 -37.45 2.90 -1.99
CA ASP A 514 -38.40 2.34 -2.97
C ASP A 514 -38.69 3.28 -4.16
N SER A 515 -37.87 4.31 -4.41
CA SER A 515 -38.13 5.29 -5.49
C SER A 515 -36.91 5.55 -6.37
N GLU A 516 -37.13 5.47 -7.69
CA GLU A 516 -36.13 5.83 -8.71
C GLU A 516 -36.01 7.35 -8.93
N THR A 517 -36.93 8.14 -8.36
CA THR A 517 -36.93 9.60 -8.48
C THR A 517 -36.40 10.23 -7.18
N PRO A 518 -35.43 11.16 -7.25
CA PRO A 518 -34.94 11.83 -6.05
C PRO A 518 -36.02 12.78 -5.53
N ARG A 519 -36.32 12.72 -4.23
CA ARG A 519 -37.31 13.63 -3.62
C ARG A 519 -36.67 14.94 -3.17
N PHE A 520 -35.38 14.91 -2.84
CA PHE A 520 -34.68 16.08 -2.32
C PHE A 520 -33.29 16.22 -2.94
N GLU A 521 -32.91 17.46 -3.19
CA GLU A 521 -31.53 17.88 -3.41
C GLU A 521 -30.99 18.44 -2.08
N GLN A 522 -30.01 17.76 -1.49
CA GLN A 522 -29.25 18.32 -0.39
C GLN A 522 -28.12 19.18 -0.96
N ARG A 523 -28.12 20.46 -0.60
CA ARG A 523 -27.09 21.44 -0.96
C ARG A 523 -26.20 21.71 0.24
N ARG A 524 -24.90 21.49 0.09
CA ARG A 524 -23.88 21.86 1.08
C ARG A 524 -23.04 23.00 0.56
N TYR A 525 -23.12 24.16 1.22
CA TYR A 525 -22.40 25.37 0.82
C TYR A 525 -20.99 25.40 1.40
N ARG A 526 -20.08 24.61 0.81
CA ARG A 526 -18.73 24.40 1.35
C ARG A 526 -17.92 25.70 1.43
N VAL A 527 -18.07 26.59 0.45
CA VAL A 527 -17.41 27.92 0.44
C VAL A 527 -17.81 28.74 1.67
N ARG A 528 -19.11 28.81 1.97
CA ARG A 528 -19.65 29.51 3.15
C ARG A 528 -19.19 28.89 4.46
N GLU A 529 -19.18 27.55 4.51
CA GLU A 529 -18.73 26.77 5.66
C GLU A 529 -17.27 27.10 6.01
N GLU A 530 -16.39 27.10 5.00
CA GLU A 530 -14.96 27.39 5.19
C GLU A 530 -14.71 28.86 5.53
N ALA A 531 -15.36 29.81 4.85
CA ALA A 531 -15.24 31.22 5.14
C ALA A 531 -15.72 31.55 6.58
N SER A 532 -16.85 31.00 7.00
CA SER A 532 -17.38 31.12 8.37
C SER A 532 -16.40 30.57 9.40
N ARG A 533 -15.83 29.39 9.14
CA ARG A 533 -14.82 28.78 10.02
C ARG A 533 -13.59 29.67 10.18
N ILE A 534 -13.08 30.24 9.09
CA ILE A 534 -11.91 31.12 9.10
C ILE A 534 -12.21 32.42 9.87
N LEU A 535 -13.34 33.08 9.58
CA LEU A 535 -13.75 34.31 10.28
C LEU A 535 -13.86 34.08 11.80
N ARG A 536 -14.49 32.97 12.23
CA ARG A 536 -14.58 32.61 13.65
C ARG A 536 -13.20 32.37 14.26
N ASN A 537 -12.31 31.69 13.55
CA ASN A 537 -10.92 31.47 13.99
C ASN A 537 -10.11 32.78 14.10
N MET A 538 -10.53 33.83 13.40
CA MET A 538 -9.97 35.17 13.46
C MET A 538 -10.65 36.07 14.51
N GLY A 539 -11.67 35.58 15.21
CA GLY A 539 -12.46 36.36 16.17
C GLY A 539 -13.46 37.33 15.53
N VAL A 540 -13.80 37.13 14.25
CA VAL A 540 -14.80 37.93 13.53
C VAL A 540 -16.17 37.28 13.68
N SER A 541 -17.19 38.08 14.04
CA SER A 541 -18.56 37.60 14.16
C SER A 541 -19.12 37.18 12.80
N VAL A 542 -19.87 36.07 12.77
CA VAL A 542 -20.53 35.53 11.59
C VAL A 542 -22.04 35.48 11.85
N PRO A 543 -22.90 35.80 10.87
CA PRO A 543 -24.35 35.74 11.06
C PRO A 543 -24.83 34.37 11.58
N HIS A 544 -25.68 34.39 12.60
CA HIS A 544 -26.22 33.15 13.20
C HIS A 544 -27.18 32.40 12.27
N ASN A 545 -27.75 33.10 11.28
CA ASN A 545 -28.69 32.58 10.28
C ASN A 545 -28.01 32.14 8.97
N LEU A 546 -26.68 31.99 8.95
CA LEU A 546 -25.95 31.55 7.77
C LEU A 546 -26.38 30.13 7.35
N VAL A 547 -26.89 30.01 6.12
CA VAL A 547 -27.30 28.72 5.55
C VAL A 547 -26.08 27.97 5.02
N LEU A 548 -25.68 26.93 5.75
CA LEU A 548 -24.57 26.02 5.37
C LEU A 548 -25.05 24.74 4.69
N ASN A 549 -26.28 24.31 5.02
CA ASN A 549 -26.94 23.17 4.42
C ASN A 549 -28.38 23.57 4.10
N GLU A 550 -28.83 23.25 2.89
CA GLU A 550 -30.21 23.44 2.45
C GLU A 550 -30.74 22.12 1.90
N ARG A 551 -32.01 21.84 2.14
CA ARG A 551 -32.72 20.71 1.54
C ARG A 551 -33.80 21.29 0.65
N VAL A 552 -33.67 21.06 -0.66
CA VAL A 552 -34.63 21.54 -1.66
C VAL A 552 -35.48 20.36 -2.09
N GLU A 553 -36.80 20.47 -1.96
CA GLU A 553 -37.71 19.46 -2.49
C GLU A 553 -37.70 19.56 -4.03
N ILE A 554 -37.52 18.42 -4.69
CA ILE A 554 -37.54 18.34 -6.15
C ILE A 554 -38.97 18.01 -6.54
N GLU A 555 -39.62 18.91 -7.29
CA GLU A 555 -40.95 18.62 -7.81
C GLU A 555 -40.88 17.39 -8.73
N PRO A 556 -41.75 16.39 -8.54
CA PRO A 556 -41.79 15.24 -9.43
C PRO A 556 -42.07 15.72 -10.86
N PRO A 557 -41.47 15.11 -11.89
CA PRO A 557 -41.73 15.50 -13.27
C PRO A 557 -43.23 15.40 -13.54
N VAL A 558 -43.82 16.51 -14.01
CA VAL A 558 -45.22 16.56 -14.44
C VAL A 558 -45.38 15.57 -15.59
N ARG A 559 -46.19 14.52 -15.36
CA ARG A 559 -46.42 13.45 -16.33
C ARG A 559 -47.23 13.92 -17.54
#